data_AF-A0A6P0IM61-F1
#
_entry.id   AF-A0A6P0IM61-F1
#
_cell.length_a   1.000
_cell.length_b   1.000
_cell.length_c   1.000
_cell.angle_alpha   90.00
_cell.angle_beta   90.00
_cell.angle_gamma   90.00
#
_symmetry.space_group_name_H-M   'P 1'
#
loop_
_entity.id
_entity.type
_entity.pdbx_description
1 polymer ?
#
loop_
_entity_poly.entity_id
_entity_poly.type
_entity_poly.pdbx_seq_one_letter_code
_entity_poly.pdbx_strand_id
1 'polypeptide(L)' 'MRVLLLYPLFPKTFWSYDKILELVNRKVLLPPLGLITVAALLPQDWEFKLVDRNIRDVTEAEFEWA' A
#
# COMPACT_ATOMS: atom_id res chain seq x y z
N MET A 1 -10.72 -11.87 12.20
CA MET A 1 -11.05 -11.66 10.77
C MET A 1 -9.78 -11.33 10.02
N ARG A 2 -9.68 -11.59 8.72
CA ARG A 2 -8.52 -11.23 7.89
C ARG A 2 -8.85 -10.03 7.02
N VAL A 3 -7.93 -9.08 6.94
CA VAL A 3 -8.11 -7.84 6.16
C VAL A 3 -6.88 -7.59 5.31
N LEU A 4 -7.09 -7.53 4.00
CA LEU A 4 -6.09 -7.08 3.03
C LEU A 4 -6.28 -5.58 2.76
N LEU A 5 -5.37 -4.76 3.27
CA LEU A 5 -5.29 -3.33 3.02
C LEU A 5 -4.52 -3.11 1.71
N LEU A 6 -5.23 -2.83 0.63
CA LEU A 6 -4.65 -2.63 -0.70
C LEU A 6 -4.50 -1.14 -1.01
N TYR A 7 -3.27 -0.63 -1.06
CA TYR A 7 -3.00 0.72 -1.55
C TYR A 7 -2.89 0.68 -3.08
N PRO A 8 -3.79 1.34 -3.83
CA PRO A 8 -3.90 1.15 -5.26
C PRO A 8 -2.75 1.82 -6.03
N LEU A 9 -2.65 1.46 -7.31
CA LEU A 9 -1.87 2.25 -8.26
C LEU A 9 -2.61 3.55 -8.56
N PHE A 10 -1.91 4.67 -8.42
CA PHE A 10 -2.45 5.97 -8.81
C PHE A 10 -1.99 6.32 -10.22
N PRO A 11 -2.86 6.93 -11.04
CA PRO A 11 -2.44 7.46 -12.33
C PRO A 11 -1.39 8.55 -12.12
N LYS A 12 -0.36 8.55 -12.97
CA LYS A 12 0.67 9.58 -12.93
C LYS A 12 0.07 10.93 -13.30
N THR A 13 0.48 11.96 -12.56
CA THR A 13 0.08 13.35 -12.75
C THR A 13 1.32 14.24 -12.81
N PHE A 14 1.13 15.53 -13.11
CA PHE A 14 2.19 16.53 -13.01
C PHE A 14 2.87 16.54 -11.61
N TRP A 15 2.15 16.17 -10.56
CA TRP A 15 2.64 16.14 -9.18
C TRP A 15 3.23 14.78 -8.76
N SER A 16 3.41 13.86 -9.71
CA SER A 16 4.06 12.58 -9.45
C SER A 16 5.57 12.74 -9.47
N TYR A 17 6.23 12.35 -8.39
CA TYR A 17 7.69 12.51 -8.20
C TYR A 17 8.51 11.39 -8.85
N ASP A 18 7.97 10.67 -9.84
CA ASP A 18 8.56 9.43 -10.38
C ASP A 18 10.05 9.56 -10.73
N LYS A 19 10.41 10.62 -11.46
CA LYS A 19 11.79 10.85 -11.91
C LYS A 19 12.73 11.24 -10.80
N ILE A 20 12.24 12.00 -9.82
CA ILE A 20 13.04 12.36 -8.64
C ILE A 20 13.26 11.12 -7.77
N LEU A 21 12.22 10.30 -7.58
CA LEU A 21 12.28 9.06 -6.82
C LEU A 21 13.26 8.06 -7.45
N GLU A 22 13.25 7.93 -8.79
CA GLU A 22 14.22 7.13 -9.55
C GLU A 22 15.67 7.58 -9.28
N LEU A 23 15.95 8.89 -9.31
CA LEU A 23 17.27 9.46 -9.04
C LEU A 23 17.80 9.17 -7.63
N VAL A 24 16.91 9.09 -6.64
CA VAL A 24 17.28 8.79 -5.25
C VAL A 24 17.08 7.31 -4.88
N ASN A 25 16.87 6.43 -5.88
CA ASN A 25 16.64 5.00 -5.71
C ASN A 25 15.50 4.68 -4.72
N ARG A 26 14.36 5.38 -4.87
CA ARG A 26 13.12 5.18 -4.12
C ARG A 26 11.98 4.87 -5.08
N LYS A 27 11.00 4.09 -4.60
CA LYS A 27 9.77 3.78 -5.36
C LYS A 27 8.60 4.69 -5.01
N VAL A 28 8.53 5.11 -3.74
CA VAL A 28 7.45 5.93 -3.19
C VAL A 28 8.03 7.00 -2.27
N LEU A 29 7.32 8.12 -2.15
CA LEU A 29 7.70 9.21 -1.25
C LEU A 29 7.20 9.00 0.18
N LEU A 30 5.97 8.49 0.33
CA LEU A 30 5.27 8.35 1.60
C LEU A 30 4.66 6.95 1.71
N PRO A 31 4.61 6.37 2.92
CA PRO A 31 3.83 5.15 3.17
C PRO A 31 2.32 5.44 3.08
N PRO A 32 1.48 4.41 2.94
CA PRO A 32 0.01 4.55 2.88
C PRO A 32 -0.58 4.81 4.27
N LEU A 33 -0.27 5.98 4.85
CA LEU A 33 -0.62 6.34 6.22
C LEU A 33 -2.12 6.21 6.51
N GLY A 34 -2.99 6.55 5.55
CA GLY A 34 -4.43 6.41 5.71
C GLY A 34 -4.86 4.97 6.00
N LEU A 35 -4.29 3.98 5.30
CA LEU A 35 -4.62 2.56 5.54
C LEU A 35 -4.08 2.06 6.87
N ILE A 36 -2.88 2.53 7.27
CA ILE A 36 -2.29 2.18 8.57
C ILE A 36 -3.13 2.77 9.72
N THR A 37 -3.63 3.99 9.56
CA THR A 37 -4.57 4.59 10.53
C THR A 37 -5.87 3.80 10.61
N VAL A 38 -6.44 3.38 9.48
CA VAL A 38 -7.64 2.51 9.48
C VAL A 38 -7.35 1.20 10.21
N ALA A 39 -6.21 0.56 9.96
CA ALA A 39 -5.82 -0.67 10.66
C ALA A 39 -5.79 -0.49 12.19
N ALA A 40 -5.31 0.66 12.67
CA ALA A 40 -5.25 0.98 14.09
C ALA A 40 -6.63 1.26 14.72
N LEU A 41 -7.62 1.67 13.92
CA LEU A 41 -9.00 1.94 14.37
C LEU A 41 -9.89 0.69 14.37
N LEU A 42 -9.49 -0.36 13.67
CA LEU A 42 -10.22 -1.63 13.60
C LEU A 42 -9.94 -2.51 14.82
N PRO A 43 -10.75 -3.55 15.10
CA PRO A 43 -10.48 -4.49 16.19
C PRO A 43 -9.09 -5.13 16.06
N GLN A 44 -8.29 -5.06 17.12
CA GLN A 44 -6.88 -5.49 17.11
C GLN A 44 -6.70 -7.01 17.26
N ASP A 45 -7.80 -7.75 17.45
CA ASP A 45 -7.86 -9.21 17.32
C ASP A 45 -7.93 -9.68 15.85
N TRP A 46 -8.02 -8.76 14.88
CA TRP A 46 -7.98 -9.08 13.46
C TRP A 46 -6.56 -9.22 12.94
N GLU A 47 -6.40 -10.00 11.88
CA GLU A 47 -5.15 -10.13 11.14
C GLU A 47 -5.14 -9.15 9.97
N PHE A 48 -4.06 -8.39 9.84
CA PHE A 48 -3.92 -7.38 8.78
C PHE A 48 -2.74 -7.71 7.88
N LYS A 49 -2.95 -7.62 6.56
CA LYS A 49 -1.88 -7.54 5.56
C LYS A 49 -1.99 -6.24 4.80
N LEU A 50 -0.88 -5.55 4.60
CA LEU A 50 -0.80 -4.33 3.81
C LEU A 50 -0.03 -4.61 2.52
N VAL A 51 -0.61 -4.24 1.38
CA VAL A 51 0.04 -4.29 0.09
C VAL A 51 0.01 -2.91 -0.55
N ASP A 52 1.19 -2.33 -0.73
CA ASP A 52 1.36 -1.12 -1.52
C ASP A 52 1.69 -1.46 -2.97
N ARG A 53 0.71 -1.23 -3.86
CA ARG A 53 0.88 -1.51 -5.29
C ARG A 53 1.93 -0.64 -5.97
N ASN A 54 2.31 0.49 -5.38
CA ASN A 54 3.37 1.34 -5.89
C ASN A 54 4.78 0.79 -5.58
N ILE A 55 4.87 -0.28 -4.77
CA ILE A 55 6.13 -0.97 -4.43
C ILE A 55 6.23 -2.34 -5.13
N ARG A 56 5.13 -3.09 -5.14
CA ARG A 56 5.01 -4.43 -5.74
C ARG A 56 3.56 -4.78 -6.07
N ASP A 57 3.34 -5.75 -6.95
CA ASP A 57 2.01 -6.30 -7.15
C ASP A 57 1.50 -7.12 -5.95
N VAL A 58 0.18 -7.20 -5.85
CA VAL A 58 -0.55 -8.11 -4.95
C VAL A 58 -0.56 -9.51 -5.56
N THR A 59 -0.40 -10.52 -4.72
CA THR A 59 -0.38 -11.93 -5.16
C THR A 59 -1.74 -12.60 -5.02
N GLU A 60 -1.99 -13.63 -5.80
CA GLU A 60 -3.22 -14.43 -5.69
C GLU A 60 -3.41 -15.02 -4.29
N ALA A 61 -2.32 -15.49 -3.68
CA ALA A 61 -2.36 -16.02 -2.32
C ALA A 61 -2.72 -14.96 -1.26
N GLU A 62 -2.50 -13.67 -1.53
CA GLU A 62 -2.93 -12.58 -0.65
C GLU A 62 -4.42 -12.27 -0.82
N PHE A 63 -4.94 -12.39 -2.05
CA PHE A 63 -6.38 -12.31 -2.30
C PHE A 63 -7.12 -13.47 -1.65
N GLU A 64 -6.68 -14.72 -1.88
CA GLU A 64 -7.28 -15.93 -1.29
C GLU A 64 -7.15 -15.99 0.25
N TRP A 65 -6.19 -15.26 0.83
CA TRP A 65 -6.00 -15.25 2.27
C TRP A 65 -7.07 -14.44 3.00
N ALA A 66 -7.59 -13.36 2.41
CA ALA A 66 -8.53 -12.42 3.02
C ALA A 66 -9.98 -12.74 2.64
#